data_AF-A0A7C3ZTF7-F1
#
_entry.id   AF-A0A7C3ZTF7-F1
#
_cell.length_a   1.000
_cell.length_b   1.000
_cell.length_c   1.000
_cell.angle_alpha   90.00
_cell.angle_beta   90.00
_cell.angle_gamma   90.00
#
_symmetry.space_group_name_H-M   'P 1'
#
loop_
_entity.id
_entity.type
_entity.pdbx_description
1 polymer ?
#
loop_
_entity_poly.entity_id
_entity_poly.type
_entity_poly.pdbx_seq_one_letter_code
_entity_poly.pdbx_strand_id
1 'polypeptide(L)'
;MVYENFSQAYKAGAAPNQIAIYDMYLRFYRWAANCLGENNGLIAFITNRSFIDRKAFDGFRKVVDKELDFVYIIDVGVDIRSGDTSGNVFNIKTGVAVMFLVRHN
;
A
#
# COMPACT_ATOMS: atom_id res chain seq x y z
N MET A 1 17.13 -15.60 3.64
CA MET A 1 16.21 -15.71 4.80
C MET A 1 15.22 -14.55 4.91
N VAL A 2 15.63 -13.27 4.84
CA VAL A 2 14.63 -12.16 4.85
C VAL A 2 13.87 -12.11 3.52
N TYR A 3 14.55 -12.31 2.37
CA TYR A 3 13.98 -12.19 1.00
C TYR A 3 12.89 -13.21 0.60
N GLU A 4 12.82 -14.38 1.23
CA GLU A 4 11.90 -15.46 0.80
C GLU A 4 10.49 -15.33 1.39
N ASN A 5 10.34 -14.70 2.56
CA ASN A 5 9.04 -14.50 3.21
C ASN A 5 8.23 -13.31 2.64
N PHE A 6 8.85 -12.40 1.88
CA PHE A 6 8.20 -11.21 1.29
C PHE A 6 7.10 -11.54 0.28
N SER A 7 7.27 -12.66 -0.40
CA SER A 7 6.38 -13.11 -1.46
C SER A 7 5.11 -13.73 -0.88
N GLN A 8 5.24 -14.58 0.14
CA GLN A 8 4.14 -15.45 0.59
C GLN A 8 2.97 -14.66 1.20
N ALA A 9 3.23 -13.67 2.06
CA ALA A 9 2.17 -12.94 2.76
C ALA A 9 1.32 -12.04 1.83
N TYR A 10 1.96 -11.33 0.89
CA TYR A 10 1.24 -10.52 -0.09
C TYR A 10 0.64 -11.37 -1.22
N LYS A 11 1.27 -12.49 -1.58
CA LYS A 11 0.74 -13.43 -2.59
C LYS A 11 -0.34 -14.38 -2.07
N ALA A 12 -0.65 -14.37 -0.77
CA ALA A 12 -1.82 -15.06 -0.21
C ALA A 12 -3.17 -14.44 -0.65
N GLY A 13 -3.11 -13.39 -1.47
CA GLY A 13 -4.25 -12.78 -2.13
C GLY A 13 -4.90 -13.68 -3.19
N ALA A 14 -6.23 -13.59 -3.33
CA ALA A 14 -7.03 -14.43 -4.22
C ALA A 14 -7.01 -13.95 -5.70
N ALA A 15 -6.10 -13.06 -6.07
CA ALA A 15 -6.02 -12.49 -7.41
C ALA A 15 -5.25 -13.41 -8.37
N PRO A 16 -5.79 -13.74 -9.57
CA PRO A 16 -5.10 -14.58 -10.56
C PRO A 16 -3.84 -13.94 -11.15
N ASN A 17 -3.81 -12.61 -11.24
CA ASN A 17 -2.67 -11.84 -11.73
C ASN A 17 -2.09 -10.98 -10.61
N GLN A 18 -0.89 -11.34 -10.17
CA GLN A 18 -0.17 -10.71 -9.05
C GLN A 18 0.99 -9.81 -9.53
N ILE A 19 1.09 -9.50 -10.83
CA ILE A 19 2.16 -8.64 -11.36
C ILE A 19 2.19 -7.26 -10.66
N ALA A 20 1.01 -6.74 -10.29
CA ALA A 20 0.89 -5.46 -9.58
C ALA A 20 1.48 -5.48 -8.16
N ILE A 21 1.66 -6.65 -7.53
CA ILE A 21 2.28 -6.80 -6.20
C ILE A 21 3.80 -6.54 -6.26
N TYR A 22 4.39 -6.61 -7.46
CA TYR A 22 5.81 -6.30 -7.64
C TYR A 22 6.11 -4.80 -7.69
N ASP A 23 5.09 -3.95 -7.59
CA ASP A 23 5.31 -2.51 -7.51
C ASP A 23 6.21 -2.17 -6.31
N MET A 24 7.22 -1.33 -6.55
CA MET A 24 8.26 -1.03 -5.57
C MET A 24 7.70 -0.41 -4.30
N TYR A 25 6.58 0.32 -4.36
CA TYR A 25 6.04 0.99 -3.18
C TYR A 25 5.57 0.02 -2.08
N LEU A 26 5.13 -1.20 -2.44
CA LEU A 26 4.78 -2.21 -1.43
C LEU A 26 6.01 -2.67 -0.64
N ARG A 27 7.19 -2.69 -1.27
CA ARG A 27 8.44 -3.01 -0.58
C ARG A 27 8.82 -1.92 0.41
N PHE A 28 8.54 -0.65 0.10
CA PHE A 28 8.76 0.45 1.03
C PHE A 28 7.84 0.37 2.24
N TYR A 29 6.55 0.07 2.06
CA TYR A 29 5.64 -0.16 3.19
C TYR A 29 6.13 -1.30 4.08
N ARG A 30 6.56 -2.43 3.48
CA ARG A 30 7.07 -3.55 4.28
C ARG A 30 8.36 -3.21 5.02
N TRP A 31 9.29 -2.53 4.35
CA TRP A 31 10.54 -2.09 4.95
C TRP A 31 10.27 -1.15 6.13
N ALA A 32 9.39 -0.17 5.95
CA ALA A 32 9.00 0.75 7.01
C ALA A 32 8.31 0.03 8.19
N ALA A 33 7.43 -0.94 7.91
CA ALA A 33 6.82 -1.77 8.95
C ALA A 33 7.85 -2.59 9.74
N ASN A 34 8.84 -3.17 9.05
CA ASN A 34 9.96 -3.88 9.71
C ASN A 34 10.81 -2.93 10.55
N CYS A 35 11.06 -1.70 10.09
CA CYS A 35 11.80 -0.68 10.84
C CYS A 35 11.03 -0.19 12.08
N LEU A 36 9.71 -0.04 11.98
CA LEU A 36 8.85 0.28 13.11
C LEU A 36 8.87 -0.86 14.15
N GLY A 37 8.84 -2.11 13.67
CA GLY A 37 8.88 -3.31 14.51
C GLY A 37 7.65 -3.39 15.40
N GLU A 38 7.87 -3.68 16.68
CA GLU A 38 6.80 -3.74 17.69
C GLU A 38 6.58 -2.41 18.42
N ASN A 39 7.35 -1.37 18.08
CA ASN A 39 7.30 -0.09 18.78
C ASN A 39 6.11 0.76 18.35
N ASN A 40 5.71 1.67 19.23
CA ASN A 40 4.75 2.71 18.90
C ASN A 40 5.32 3.69 17.88
N GLY A 41 4.48 4.08 16.93
CA GLY A 41 4.86 5.04 15.92
C GLY A 41 3.92 5.10 14.71
N LEU A 42 4.36 5.84 13.71
CA LEU A 42 3.58 6.18 12.53
C LEU A 42 4.44 6.01 11.28
N ILE A 43 3.88 5.34 10.27
CA ILE A 43 4.40 5.35 8.90
C ILE A 43 3.44 6.19 8.05
N ALA A 44 3.96 7.16 7.32
CA ALA A 44 3.17 8.01 6.43
C ALA A 44 3.83 8.07 5.05
N PHE A 45 3.15 7.58 4.02
CA PHE A 45 3.61 7.65 2.64
C PHE A 45 2.53 8.18 1.70
N ILE A 46 2.97 8.80 0.61
CA ILE A 46 2.16 9.06 -0.57
C ILE A 46 2.58 8.10 -1.68
N THR A 47 1.66 7.27 -2.15
CA THR A 47 1.94 6.23 -3.15
C THR A 47 0.82 6.14 -4.18
N ASN A 48 1.03 5.36 -5.24
CA ASN A 48 -0.04 4.99 -6.17
C ASN A 48 -1.25 4.43 -5.39
N ARG A 49 -2.45 4.90 -5.73
CA ARG A 49 -3.71 4.57 -5.03
C ARG A 49 -4.25 3.16 -5.28
N SER A 50 -3.61 2.39 -6.16
CA SER A 50 -4.05 1.05 -6.59
C SER A 50 -4.24 0.04 -5.45
N PHE A 51 -3.62 0.26 -4.29
CA PHE A 51 -3.79 -0.62 -3.12
C PHE A 51 -5.18 -0.51 -2.47
N ILE A 52 -5.99 0.50 -2.81
CA ILE A 52 -7.32 0.73 -2.22
C ILE A 52 -8.33 -0.24 -2.79
N ASP A 53 -8.43 -0.35 -4.12
CA ASP A 53 -9.53 -1.01 -4.82
C ASP A 53 -9.10 -2.27 -5.59
N ARG A 54 -7.85 -2.34 -6.08
CA ARG A 54 -7.45 -3.45 -6.95
C ARG A 54 -7.40 -4.77 -6.18
N LYS A 55 -7.92 -5.83 -6.81
CA LYS A 55 -7.97 -7.19 -6.25
C LYS A 55 -6.59 -7.75 -5.92
N ALA A 56 -5.57 -7.40 -6.69
CA ALA A 56 -4.19 -7.87 -6.47
C ALA A 56 -3.57 -7.43 -5.12
N PHE A 57 -4.15 -6.44 -4.44
CA PHE A 57 -3.64 -5.90 -3.18
C PHE A 57 -4.43 -6.37 -1.95
N ASP A 58 -5.32 -7.36 -2.10
CA ASP A 58 -6.09 -7.92 -0.98
C ASP A 58 -5.18 -8.52 0.11
N GLY A 59 -4.10 -9.21 -0.27
CA GLY A 59 -3.08 -9.69 0.66
C GLY A 59 -2.39 -8.55 1.41
N PHE A 60 -2.09 -7.44 0.72
CA PHE A 60 -1.52 -6.26 1.36
C PHE A 60 -2.46 -5.65 2.40
N ARG A 61 -3.72 -5.44 2.03
CA ARG A 61 -4.73 -4.90 2.95
C ARG A 61 -4.90 -5.79 4.19
N LYS A 62 -4.93 -7.12 4.02
CA LYS A 62 -5.01 -8.08 5.14
C LYS A 62 -3.80 -8.01 6.08
N VAL A 63 -2.59 -7.87 5.52
CA VAL A 63 -1.36 -7.76 6.34
C VAL A 63 -1.39 -6.47 7.15
N VAL A 64 -1.74 -5.36 6.50
CA VAL A 64 -1.80 -4.05 7.17
C VAL A 64 -2.86 -4.06 8.28
N ASP A 65 -4.06 -4.60 8.01
CA ASP A 65 -5.13 -4.74 9.00
C ASP A 65 -4.73 -5.61 10.21
N LYS A 66 -3.87 -6.60 9.99
CA LYS A 66 -3.38 -7.50 11.05
C LYS A 66 -2.23 -6.90 11.87
N GLU A 67 -1.33 -6.15 11.23
CA GLU A 67 -0.08 -5.69 11.84
C GLU A 67 -0.17 -4.27 12.44
N LEU A 68 -1.19 -3.48 12.13
CA LEU A 68 -1.29 -2.07 12.53
C LEU A 68 -2.60 -1.81 13.25
N ASP A 69 -2.59 -0.89 14.22
CA ASP A 69 -3.77 -0.61 15.05
C ASP A 69 -4.75 0.35 14.36
N PHE A 70 -4.22 1.32 13.61
CA PHE A 70 -5.05 2.24 12.82
C PHE A 70 -4.47 2.48 11.43
N VAL A 71 -5.37 2.57 10.45
CA VAL A 71 -5.04 2.83 9.05
C VAL A 71 -5.92 3.98 8.57
N TYR A 72 -5.30 5.10 8.21
CA TYR A 72 -5.99 6.25 7.62
C TYR A 72 -5.54 6.43 6.19
N ILE A 73 -6.50 6.59 5.28
CA ILE A 73 -6.24 6.76 3.86
C ILE A 73 -6.90 8.04 3.39
N ILE A 74 -6.11 8.94 2.84
CA ILE A 74 -6.59 10.12 2.11
C ILE A 74 -6.43 9.81 0.63
N ASP A 75 -7.55 9.56 -0.01
CA ASP A 75 -7.64 9.37 -1.45
C ASP A 75 -7.59 10.72 -2.18
N VAL A 76 -6.49 10.98 -2.89
CA VAL A 76 -6.32 12.22 -3.66
C VAL A 76 -6.95 12.10 -5.07
N GLY A 77 -7.29 10.89 -5.50
CA GLY A 77 -7.91 10.63 -6.79
C GLY A 77 -6.98 10.82 -7.99
N VAL A 78 -7.56 11.24 -9.12
CA VAL A 78 -6.89 11.58 -10.38
C VAL A 78 -6.10 10.45 -11.02
N ASP A 79 -6.79 9.35 -11.31
CA ASP A 79 -6.32 8.40 -12.32
C ASP A 79 -6.87 8.82 -13.69
N ILE A 80 -6.01 9.39 -14.53
CA ILE A 80 -6.40 9.83 -15.88
C ILE A 80 -6.92 8.64 -16.70
N ARG A 81 -6.50 7.41 -16.38
CA ARG A 81 -6.98 6.19 -17.05
C ARG A 81 -8.41 5.82 -16.65
N SER A 82 -8.91 6.31 -15.51
CA SER A 82 -10.31 6.17 -15.11
C SER A 82 -11.20 7.31 -15.61
N GLY A 83 -10.66 8.23 -16.43
CA GLY A 83 -11.39 9.35 -17.02
C GLY A 83 -11.38 10.64 -16.19
N ASP A 84 -10.64 10.67 -15.07
CA ASP A 84 -10.51 11.87 -14.23
C ASP A 84 -9.37 12.77 -14.74
N THR A 85 -9.73 13.95 -15.26
CA THR A 85 -8.80 14.94 -15.83
C THR A 85 -8.59 16.16 -14.94
N SER A 86 -9.03 16.11 -13.68
CA SER A 86 -8.95 17.24 -12.72
C SER A 86 -7.51 17.67 -12.37
N GLY A 87 -6.50 16.90 -12.78
CA GLY A 87 -5.09 17.23 -12.64
C GLY A 87 -4.49 16.65 -11.36
N ASN A 88 -3.45 15.82 -11.51
CA ASN A 88 -2.82 15.15 -10.38
C ASN A 88 -1.83 16.12 -9.68
N VAL A 89 -1.72 16.04 -8.36
CA VAL A 89 -0.82 16.87 -7.54
C VAL A 89 0.66 16.78 -7.92
N PHE A 90 1.08 15.70 -8.60
CA PHE A 90 2.44 15.51 -9.13
C PHE A 90 2.55 15.65 -10.64
N ASN A 91 1.50 16.11 -11.33
CA ASN A 91 1.44 16.18 -12.80
C ASN A 91 1.74 14.83 -13.49
N ILE A 92 1.28 13.72 -12.89
CA ILE A 92 1.37 12.36 -13.43
C ILE A 92 -0.01 11.80 -13.76
N LYS A 93 -0.05 10.71 -14.53
CA LYS A 93 -1.32 10.08 -14.95
C LYS A 93 -1.95 9.15 -13.91
N THR A 94 -1.15 8.64 -12.99
CA THR A 94 -1.56 7.63 -12.00
C THR A 94 -2.12 8.31 -10.76
N GLY A 95 -3.29 7.89 -10.29
CA GLY A 95 -3.86 8.40 -9.06
C GLY A 95 -3.01 8.05 -7.83
N VAL A 96 -3.04 8.92 -6.82
CA VAL A 96 -2.24 8.78 -5.61
C VAL A 96 -3.11 8.82 -4.36
N ALA A 97 -2.60 8.25 -3.27
CA ALA A 97 -3.21 8.31 -1.96
C ALA A 97 -2.14 8.50 -0.90
N VAL A 98 -2.47 9.26 0.14
CA VAL A 98 -1.67 9.33 1.36
C VAL A 98 -2.19 8.26 2.32
N MET A 99 -1.31 7.42 2.83
CA MET A 99 -1.65 6.42 3.82
C MET A 99 -0.84 6.62 5.10
N PHE A 100 -1.54 6.63 6.22
CA PHE A 100 -1.01 6.66 7.57
C PHE A 100 -1.25 5.31 8.24
N LEU A 101 -0.19 4.68 8.72
CA LEU A 101 -0.21 3.41 9.43
C LEU A 101 0.29 3.64 10.84
N VAL A 102 -0.58 3.49 11.82
CA VAL A 102 -0.28 3.76 13.22
C VAL A 102 -0.16 2.44 13.98
N ARG A 103 0.89 2.36 14.80
CA ARG A 103 1.03 1.37 15.87
C ARG A 103 1.04 2.09 17.21
N HIS A 104 0.17 1.66 18.12
CA HIS A 104 -0.05 2.22 19.44
C HIS A 104 -0.50 1.11 20.41
N ASN A 105 0.46 0.38 20.97
CA ASN A 105 0.32 -0.61 22.03
C ASN A 105 1.26 -0.33 23.22
#